data_AF-A0A6I4YRF7-F1
#
_entry.id   AF-A0A6I4YRF7-F1
#
_cell.length_a   1.000
_cell.length_b   1.000
_cell.length_c   1.000
_cell.angle_alpha   90.00
_cell.angle_beta   90.00
_cell.angle_gamma   90.00
#
_symmetry.space_group_name_H-M   'P 1'
#
loop_
_entity.id
_entity.type
_entity.pdbx_description
1 polymer ?
#
loop_
_entity_poly.entity_id
_entity_poly.type
_entity_poly.pdbx_seq_one_letter_code
_entity_poly.pdbx_strand_id
1 'polypeptide(L)'
;MSDEFLKSRGLSTTIFQKRRLAVELYIPPGTKKVDYHQWNSAPSELEGDTILMEGFRTEAQIVCSGQQGGVESQICVYNPPQDILRAVAGYGNNGMIFQVGDNNYPVEIRLYSIITGNNVFKYTHGINQRLKQVYGKEAENDIATLIYRGGLVNSVANMSSLPDPFLAIQSNTMDPIRVIPAPVMSYKGAVKVADIFQKIAKDLGLRFVNHGVETMLVNPYFTGNYTDQLDKCSLEGFASYIIDGRTLSIRPNVERRLASEGDKQVINKHTGLLGVPSFNNCGIVFKLRYRPSLSFGDVIRVESETLPNGTGYYVVRAVTHHLSSEMPDGPWESEIEAYFANLGNLDQARARIG
;
A
#
# COMPACT_ATOMS: atom_id res chain seq x y z
N MET A 1 -10.41 35.33 -13.09
CA MET A 1 -9.59 35.28 -14.31
C MET A 1 -10.48 34.61 -15.35
N SER A 2 -10.89 35.33 -16.40
CA SER A 2 -12.02 34.92 -17.28
C SER A 2 -11.65 33.76 -18.21
N ASP A 3 -12.62 32.89 -18.48
CA ASP A 3 -12.49 31.68 -19.33
C ASP A 3 -11.98 31.97 -20.76
N GLU A 4 -12.13 33.21 -21.24
CA GLU A 4 -11.59 33.65 -22.53
C GLU A 4 -10.05 33.63 -22.57
N PHE A 5 -9.38 33.90 -21.44
CA PHE A 5 -7.92 33.93 -21.39
C PHE A 5 -7.32 32.52 -21.60
N LEU A 6 -7.98 31.48 -21.08
CA LEU A 6 -7.53 30.08 -21.22
C LEU A 6 -7.78 29.53 -22.64
N LYS A 7 -8.90 29.89 -23.27
CA LYS A 7 -9.21 29.49 -24.67
C LYS A 7 -8.22 30.05 -25.68
N SER A 8 -7.73 31.29 -25.48
CA SER A 8 -6.80 31.95 -26.39
C SER A 8 -5.43 31.26 -26.52
N ARG A 9 -5.07 30.36 -25.59
CA ARG A 9 -3.81 29.62 -25.59
C ARG A 9 -3.93 28.15 -26.01
N GLY A 10 -5.09 27.72 -26.53
CA GLY A 10 -5.30 26.32 -26.93
C GLY A 10 -5.26 25.33 -25.76
N LEU A 11 -5.34 25.83 -24.52
CA LEU A 11 -5.43 25.00 -23.33
C LEU A 11 -6.90 24.68 -23.10
N SER A 12 -7.27 23.41 -23.30
CA SER A 12 -8.62 22.92 -23.02
C SER A 12 -8.97 23.14 -21.54
N THR A 13 -10.08 23.84 -21.29
CA THR A 13 -10.60 24.11 -19.94
C THR A 13 -11.35 22.93 -19.32
N THR A 14 -11.43 21.79 -20.00
CA THR A 14 -11.92 20.53 -19.42
C THR A 14 -11.39 19.36 -20.24
N ILE A 15 -10.34 18.71 -19.74
CA ILE A 15 -10.06 17.32 -20.09
C ILE A 15 -10.06 16.59 -18.76
N PHE A 16 -11.19 15.96 -18.43
CA PHE A 16 -11.15 14.82 -17.52
C PHE A 16 -10.15 13.83 -18.11
N GLN A 17 -8.93 13.81 -17.58
CA GLN A 17 -7.96 12.78 -17.92
C GLN A 17 -8.49 11.52 -17.26
N LYS A 18 -9.11 10.64 -18.06
CA LYS A 18 -9.78 9.45 -17.56
C LYS A 18 -8.80 8.62 -16.73
N ARG A 19 -8.96 8.67 -15.41
CA ARG A 19 -8.14 7.92 -14.48
C ARG A 19 -8.68 6.51 -14.39
N ARG A 20 -7.80 5.54 -14.65
CA ARG A 20 -8.17 4.12 -14.67
C ARG A 20 -7.47 3.37 -13.58
N LEU A 21 -8.21 2.44 -12.99
CA LEU A 21 -7.70 1.43 -12.07
C LEU A 21 -7.85 0.06 -12.72
N ALA A 22 -6.84 -0.79 -12.52
CA ALA A 22 -6.91 -2.20 -12.86
C ALA A 22 -6.58 -3.04 -11.63
N VAL A 23 -7.40 -4.05 -11.36
CA VAL A 23 -7.24 -4.97 -10.24
C VAL A 23 -6.81 -6.31 -10.79
N GLU A 24 -5.66 -6.79 -10.36
CA GLU A 24 -5.09 -8.08 -10.72
C GLU A 24 -5.10 -9.00 -9.50
N LEU A 25 -5.63 -10.21 -9.67
CA LEU A 25 -5.56 -11.29 -8.70
C LEU A 25 -4.70 -12.40 -9.29
N TYR A 26 -3.56 -12.65 -8.66
CA TYR A 26 -2.72 -13.80 -9.00
C TYR A 26 -3.01 -14.95 -8.04
N ILE A 27 -3.46 -16.08 -8.58
CA ILE A 27 -3.85 -17.26 -7.82
C ILE A 27 -2.72 -18.30 -7.99
N PRO A 28 -1.90 -18.54 -6.97
CA PRO A 28 -0.76 -19.45 -7.08
C PRO A 28 -1.20 -20.89 -7.40
N PRO A 29 -0.32 -21.69 -8.02
CA PRO A 29 -0.45 -23.14 -8.04
C PRO A 29 -0.61 -23.72 -6.61
N GLY A 30 -1.25 -24.86 -6.47
CA GLY A 30 -1.65 -25.52 -5.21
C GLY A 30 -2.80 -24.87 -4.43
N THR A 31 -3.45 -23.83 -4.99
CA THR A 31 -4.49 -23.08 -4.29
C THR A 31 -5.80 -23.86 -4.24
N LYS A 32 -6.31 -24.14 -3.04
CA LYS A 32 -7.61 -24.78 -2.84
C LYS A 32 -8.69 -23.77 -2.51
N LYS A 33 -9.87 -23.91 -3.10
CA LYS A 33 -11.07 -23.15 -2.73
C LYS A 33 -11.87 -23.98 -1.71
N VAL A 34 -12.15 -23.37 -0.55
CA VAL A 34 -13.01 -23.99 0.48
C VAL A 34 -14.46 -23.95 0.02
N ASP A 35 -15.12 -25.10 0.02
CA ASP A 35 -16.57 -25.22 -0.11
C ASP A 35 -17.19 -25.31 1.29
N TYR A 36 -17.85 -24.23 1.71
CA TYR A 36 -18.50 -24.14 3.02
C TYR A 36 -19.69 -25.10 3.18
N HIS A 37 -20.32 -25.52 2.09
CA HIS A 37 -21.45 -26.45 2.17
C HIS A 37 -21.00 -27.87 2.49
N GLN A 38 -19.75 -28.22 2.15
CA GLN A 38 -19.22 -29.57 2.32
C GLN A 38 -18.13 -29.65 3.39
N TRP A 39 -17.76 -28.53 4.03
CA TRP A 39 -16.66 -28.44 5.00
C TRP A 39 -15.37 -29.09 4.45
N ASN A 40 -15.16 -28.98 3.14
CA ASN A 40 -14.07 -29.58 2.42
C ASN A 40 -13.39 -28.54 1.52
N SER A 41 -12.14 -28.78 1.13
CA SER A 41 -11.43 -27.93 0.18
C SER A 41 -11.12 -28.71 -1.09
N ALA A 42 -11.52 -28.15 -2.24
CA ALA A 42 -11.19 -28.69 -3.56
C ALA A 42 -10.10 -27.81 -4.20
N PRO A 43 -9.26 -28.37 -5.09
CA PRO A 43 -8.40 -27.56 -5.94
C PRO A 43 -9.21 -26.45 -6.61
N SER A 44 -8.69 -25.23 -6.60
CA SER A 44 -9.36 -24.13 -7.28
C SER A 44 -9.25 -24.36 -8.79
N GLU A 45 -10.35 -24.19 -9.51
CA GLU A 45 -10.33 -24.16 -10.99
C GLU A 45 -9.48 -23.00 -11.55
N LEU A 46 -9.11 -22.04 -10.69
CA LEU A 46 -8.33 -20.85 -11.01
C LEU A 46 -6.88 -20.97 -10.53
N GLU A 47 -6.48 -22.15 -10.04
CA GLU A 47 -5.12 -22.40 -9.57
C GLU A 47 -4.11 -22.14 -10.69
N GLY A 48 -3.12 -21.27 -10.45
CA GLY A 48 -2.10 -20.89 -11.43
C GLY A 48 -2.54 -19.81 -12.43
N ASP A 49 -3.75 -19.28 -12.28
CA ASP A 49 -4.29 -18.21 -13.14
C ASP A 49 -4.08 -16.81 -12.56
N THR A 50 -4.14 -15.84 -13.47
CA THR A 50 -4.23 -14.42 -13.16
C THR A 50 -5.54 -13.87 -13.69
N ILE A 51 -6.31 -13.22 -12.82
CA ILE A 51 -7.56 -12.53 -13.18
C ILE A 51 -7.27 -11.04 -13.22
N LEU A 52 -7.46 -10.41 -14.37
CA LEU A 52 -7.34 -8.96 -14.55
C LEU A 52 -8.72 -8.34 -14.76
N MET A 53 -9.09 -7.43 -13.86
CA MET A 53 -10.28 -6.61 -13.93
C MET A 53 -9.87 -5.16 -14.26
N GLU A 54 -9.98 -4.80 -15.53
CA GLU A 54 -9.74 -3.44 -16.04
C GLU A 54 -11.03 -2.91 -16.69
N GLY A 55 -11.25 -1.59 -16.61
CA GLY A 55 -12.38 -0.92 -17.26
C GLY A 55 -13.67 -0.95 -16.44
N PHE A 56 -13.62 -1.52 -15.24
CA PHE A 56 -14.71 -1.48 -14.27
C PHE A 56 -14.67 -0.19 -13.46
N ARG A 57 -15.86 0.29 -13.07
CA ARG A 57 -15.95 1.26 -11.98
C ARG A 57 -15.34 0.61 -10.76
N THR A 58 -14.33 1.26 -10.20
CA THR A 58 -13.54 0.73 -9.09
C THR A 58 -13.34 1.83 -8.06
N GLU A 59 -13.57 1.51 -6.80
CA GLU A 59 -13.20 2.33 -5.65
C GLU A 59 -12.12 1.58 -4.87
N ALA A 60 -11.04 2.27 -4.51
CA ALA A 60 -9.97 1.68 -3.73
C ALA A 60 -9.56 2.63 -2.61
N GLN A 61 -9.53 2.09 -1.40
CA GLN A 61 -8.94 2.72 -0.23
C GLN A 61 -7.70 1.93 0.16
N ILE A 62 -6.55 2.58 0.26
CA ILE A 62 -5.30 1.97 0.70
C ILE A 62 -4.87 2.66 1.97
N VAL A 63 -4.72 1.91 3.06
CA VAL A 63 -4.41 2.44 4.39
C VAL A 63 -3.08 1.88 4.85
N CYS A 64 -2.12 2.76 5.10
CA CYS A 64 -0.90 2.45 5.81
C CYS A 64 -1.01 2.99 7.24
N SER A 65 -1.22 2.12 8.22
CA SER A 65 -1.50 2.49 9.63
C SER A 65 -0.35 2.21 10.60
N GLY A 66 0.80 1.77 10.08
CA GLY A 66 2.03 1.57 10.85
C GLY A 66 2.64 0.18 10.72
N GLN A 67 3.66 -0.08 11.54
CA GLN A 67 4.52 -1.26 11.40
C GLN A 67 3.77 -2.57 11.54
N GLN A 68 2.91 -2.67 12.57
CA GLN A 68 2.12 -3.87 12.83
C GLN A 68 0.96 -3.99 11.84
N GLY A 69 0.26 -2.91 11.52
CA GLY A 69 -0.89 -2.96 10.59
C GLY A 69 -0.49 -3.27 9.14
N GLY A 70 0.75 -2.93 8.75
CA GLY A 70 1.17 -3.01 7.36
C GLY A 70 0.43 -2.01 6.47
N VAL A 71 0.20 -2.43 5.23
CA VAL A 71 -0.62 -1.70 4.26
C VAL A 71 -1.83 -2.56 3.93
N GLU A 72 -3.01 -2.07 4.28
CA GLU A 72 -4.30 -2.67 3.97
C GLU A 72 -4.88 -2.00 2.72
N SER A 73 -5.62 -2.76 1.91
CA SER A 73 -6.46 -2.20 0.87
C SER A 73 -7.87 -2.75 0.94
N GLN A 74 -8.84 -1.87 0.69
CA GLN A 74 -10.24 -2.19 0.48
C GLN A 74 -10.61 -1.74 -0.93
N ILE A 75 -10.95 -2.69 -1.79
CA ILE A 75 -11.22 -2.45 -3.22
C ILE A 75 -12.64 -2.93 -3.52
N CYS A 76 -13.44 -2.06 -4.10
CA CYS A 76 -14.78 -2.36 -4.59
C CYS A 76 -14.78 -2.30 -6.11
N VAL A 77 -15.00 -3.44 -6.77
CA VAL A 77 -15.16 -3.52 -8.23
C VAL A 77 -16.65 -3.65 -8.54
N TYR A 78 -17.22 -2.66 -9.22
CA TYR A 78 -18.66 -2.59 -9.48
C TYR A 78 -19.05 -3.30 -10.77
N ASN A 79 -20.22 -3.94 -10.74
CA ASN A 79 -20.81 -4.68 -11.85
C ASN A 79 -19.87 -5.68 -12.54
N PRO A 80 -19.05 -6.46 -11.81
CA PRO A 80 -18.26 -7.50 -12.45
C PRO A 80 -19.17 -8.62 -12.99
N PRO A 81 -18.79 -9.27 -14.09
CA PRO A 81 -19.46 -10.45 -14.63
C PRO A 81 -19.76 -11.52 -13.57
N GLN A 82 -20.89 -12.22 -13.73
CA GLN A 82 -21.39 -13.17 -12.73
C GLN A 82 -20.43 -14.37 -12.54
N ASP A 83 -19.73 -14.78 -13.58
CA ASP A 83 -18.68 -15.79 -13.53
C ASP A 83 -17.49 -15.33 -12.67
N ILE A 84 -17.03 -14.08 -12.81
CA ILE A 84 -15.99 -13.50 -11.93
C ILE A 84 -16.48 -13.44 -10.47
N LEU A 85 -17.71 -13.00 -10.24
CA LEU A 85 -18.29 -13.00 -8.89
C LEU A 85 -18.30 -14.41 -8.29
N ARG A 86 -18.75 -15.43 -9.03
CA ARG A 86 -18.75 -16.82 -8.54
C ARG A 86 -17.34 -17.37 -8.33
N ALA A 87 -16.40 -16.98 -9.18
CA ALA A 87 -15.01 -17.41 -9.13
C ALA A 87 -14.29 -16.85 -7.90
N VAL A 88 -14.45 -15.55 -7.64
CA VAL A 88 -13.62 -14.78 -6.70
C VAL A 88 -14.34 -14.41 -5.40
N ALA A 89 -15.67 -14.36 -5.36
CA ALA A 89 -16.39 -14.08 -4.13
C ALA A 89 -16.42 -15.30 -3.21
N GLY A 90 -16.18 -15.05 -1.93
CA GLY A 90 -16.32 -16.01 -0.85
C GLY A 90 -17.71 -16.08 -0.28
N TYR A 91 -17.88 -17.09 0.59
CA TYR A 91 -19.14 -17.36 1.25
C TYR A 91 -19.22 -16.60 2.57
N GLY A 92 -19.89 -15.45 2.56
CA GLY A 92 -20.29 -14.72 3.78
C GLY A 92 -19.15 -14.24 4.67
N ASN A 93 -19.35 -14.32 6.00
CA ASN A 93 -18.50 -13.72 7.04
C ASN A 93 -17.06 -14.25 7.11
N ASN A 94 -16.72 -15.33 6.40
CA ASN A 94 -15.39 -15.94 6.46
C ASN A 94 -14.59 -15.81 5.15
N GLY A 95 -15.13 -15.14 4.13
CA GLY A 95 -14.39 -14.83 2.90
C GLY A 95 -13.92 -16.05 2.09
N MET A 96 -13.20 -15.80 0.99
CA MET A 96 -12.49 -16.87 0.29
C MET A 96 -11.25 -17.24 1.10
N ILE A 97 -11.31 -18.38 1.79
CA ILE A 97 -10.09 -19.00 2.30
C ILE A 97 -9.50 -19.81 1.15
N PHE A 98 -8.56 -19.21 0.43
CA PHE A 98 -7.63 -19.99 -0.36
C PHE A 98 -6.65 -20.67 0.60
N GLN A 99 -6.86 -21.96 0.86
CA GLN A 99 -5.84 -22.76 1.52
C GLN A 99 -4.75 -23.01 0.49
N VAL A 100 -3.66 -22.27 0.61
CA VAL A 100 -2.44 -22.56 -0.15
C VAL A 100 -1.61 -23.53 0.69
N GLY A 101 -1.07 -24.58 0.06
CA GLY A 101 -0.25 -25.57 0.76
C GLY A 101 0.95 -24.95 1.48
N ASP A 102 1.64 -25.75 2.31
CA ASP A 102 2.78 -25.33 3.10
C ASP A 102 3.80 -24.54 2.25
N ASN A 103 4.13 -23.32 2.69
CA ASN A 103 5.12 -22.40 2.11
C ASN A 103 4.72 -21.58 0.87
N ASN A 104 3.44 -21.49 0.53
CA ASN A 104 3.03 -20.75 -0.66
C ASN A 104 2.32 -19.44 -0.29
N TYR A 105 2.70 -18.34 -0.95
CA TYR A 105 2.13 -17.00 -0.67
C TYR A 105 0.63 -17.03 -0.99
N PRO A 106 -0.26 -16.41 -0.19
CA PRO A 106 -1.68 -16.38 -0.50
C PRO A 106 -1.95 -15.67 -1.84
N VAL A 107 -3.17 -15.81 -2.34
CA VAL A 107 -3.62 -15.10 -3.54
C VAL A 107 -3.24 -13.63 -3.45
N GLU A 108 -2.54 -13.15 -4.47
CA GLU A 108 -1.90 -11.84 -4.44
C GLU A 108 -2.77 -10.84 -5.18
N ILE A 109 -3.10 -9.75 -4.49
CA ILE A 109 -3.84 -8.62 -5.04
C ILE A 109 -2.86 -7.56 -5.47
N ARG A 110 -3.00 -7.06 -6.69
CA ARG A 110 -2.24 -5.93 -7.22
C ARG A 110 -3.19 -4.90 -7.80
N LEU A 111 -3.00 -3.64 -7.42
CA LEU A 111 -3.76 -2.52 -7.94
C LEU A 111 -2.83 -1.66 -8.79
N TYR A 112 -3.23 -1.38 -10.02
CA TYR A 112 -2.51 -0.51 -10.94
C TYR A 112 -3.30 0.76 -11.23
N SER A 113 -2.59 1.88 -11.34
CA SER A 113 -3.09 3.07 -12.02
C SER A 113 -2.63 3.01 -13.46
N ILE A 114 -3.57 3.23 -14.38
CA ILE A 114 -3.27 3.35 -15.80
C ILE A 114 -3.54 4.79 -16.21
N ILE A 115 -2.50 5.45 -16.72
CA ILE A 115 -2.63 6.76 -17.38
C ILE A 115 -2.63 6.46 -18.88
N THR A 116 -3.82 6.32 -19.46
CA THR A 116 -3.97 6.04 -20.90
C THR A 116 -4.23 7.29 -21.73
N GLY A 117 -3.69 7.31 -22.95
CA GLY A 117 -4.26 8.07 -24.06
C GLY A 117 -5.43 7.30 -24.68
N ASN A 118 -6.66 7.79 -24.49
CA ASN A 118 -7.90 7.51 -25.24
C ASN A 118 -8.35 6.09 -25.69
N ASN A 119 -7.67 4.97 -25.40
CA ASN A 119 -8.13 3.66 -25.90
C ASN A 119 -8.84 2.80 -24.86
N VAL A 120 -9.94 2.13 -25.24
CA VAL A 120 -10.78 1.26 -24.40
C VAL A 120 -10.33 -0.19 -24.52
N PHE A 121 -10.06 -0.88 -23.40
CA PHE A 121 -9.68 -2.32 -23.40
C PHE A 121 -10.63 -3.20 -22.56
N LYS A 122 -10.68 -4.47 -22.95
CA LYS A 122 -11.64 -5.51 -22.51
C LYS A 122 -10.99 -6.49 -21.52
N TYR A 123 -11.82 -7.04 -20.63
CA TYR A 123 -11.54 -8.22 -19.80
C TYR A 123 -10.77 -9.32 -20.56
N THR A 124 -9.70 -9.82 -19.96
CA THR A 124 -8.93 -10.96 -20.49
C THR A 124 -8.74 -12.00 -19.39
N HIS A 125 -9.49 -13.09 -19.44
CA HIS A 125 -9.13 -14.35 -18.79
C HIS A 125 -8.14 -15.08 -19.70
N GLY A 126 -6.93 -15.36 -19.22
CA GLY A 126 -5.89 -15.96 -20.05
C GLY A 126 -4.75 -16.55 -19.26
N ILE A 127 -4.72 -17.89 -19.24
CA ILE A 127 -3.64 -18.76 -18.77
C ILE A 127 -2.27 -18.23 -19.27
N ASN A 128 -1.43 -17.82 -18.32
CA ASN A 128 0.03 -17.74 -18.33
C ASN A 128 0.84 -17.09 -19.49
N GLN A 129 0.28 -16.42 -20.50
CA GLN A 129 1.14 -15.76 -21.54
C GLN A 129 0.77 -14.34 -21.99
N ARG A 130 -0.27 -13.70 -21.46
CA ARG A 130 -0.72 -12.40 -22.01
C ARG A 130 -0.17 -11.13 -21.38
N LEU A 131 0.49 -11.16 -20.22
CA LEU A 131 1.16 -9.95 -19.70
C LEU A 131 2.40 -9.56 -20.53
N LYS A 132 3.09 -10.50 -21.18
CA LYS A 132 4.20 -10.16 -22.10
C LYS A 132 3.74 -9.79 -23.51
N GLN A 133 2.50 -10.09 -23.90
CA GLN A 133 1.99 -9.74 -25.24
C GLN A 133 1.12 -8.49 -25.26
N VAL A 134 0.48 -8.10 -24.15
CA VAL A 134 -0.23 -6.80 -24.06
C VAL A 134 0.75 -5.64 -23.88
N TYR A 135 1.91 -5.87 -23.22
CA TYR A 135 2.98 -4.86 -23.11
C TYR A 135 4.12 -5.04 -24.11
N GLY A 136 3.93 -5.91 -25.13
CA GLY A 136 5.02 -6.39 -25.98
C GLY A 136 4.96 -6.01 -27.46
N LYS A 137 3.85 -5.46 -27.97
CA LYS A 137 3.75 -4.82 -29.29
C LYS A 137 2.40 -4.13 -29.45
N GLU A 138 2.44 -2.81 -29.67
CA GLU A 138 1.35 -1.87 -29.97
C GLU A 138 0.48 -1.33 -28.82
N ALA A 139 1.11 -0.82 -27.75
CA ALA A 139 0.53 0.23 -26.91
C ALA A 139 1.63 1.20 -26.47
N GLU A 140 2.07 2.06 -27.39
CA GLU A 140 3.25 2.94 -27.20
C GLU A 140 3.03 4.09 -26.19
N ASN A 141 1.85 4.23 -25.58
CA ASN A 141 1.50 5.40 -24.75
C ASN A 141 0.81 5.11 -23.39
N ASP A 142 0.61 3.85 -22.99
CA ASP A 142 -0.11 3.52 -21.75
C ASP A 142 0.85 3.07 -20.65
N ILE A 143 1.10 3.95 -19.66
CA ILE A 143 1.97 3.64 -18.52
C ILE A 143 1.09 3.12 -17.37
N ALA A 144 1.24 1.84 -17.04
CA ALA A 144 0.66 1.22 -15.85
C ALA A 144 1.64 1.32 -14.67
N THR A 145 1.21 1.93 -13.57
CA THR A 145 1.99 2.06 -12.33
C THR A 145 1.37 1.18 -11.24
N LEU A 146 2.16 0.27 -10.67
CA LEU A 146 1.74 -0.51 -9.51
C LEU A 146 1.60 0.42 -8.30
N ILE A 147 0.39 0.48 -7.71
CA ILE A 147 0.09 1.31 -6.55
C ILE A 147 0.09 0.49 -5.26
N TYR A 148 -0.46 -0.72 -5.31
CA TYR A 148 -0.60 -1.56 -4.14
C TYR A 148 -0.37 -3.02 -4.51
N ARG A 149 0.21 -3.76 -3.58
CA ARG A 149 0.40 -5.20 -3.67
C ARG A 149 0.27 -5.82 -2.28
N GLY A 150 -0.57 -6.84 -2.12
CA GLY A 150 -0.78 -7.50 -0.83
C GLY A 150 -1.37 -8.90 -0.98
N GLY A 151 -1.50 -9.62 0.13
CA GLY A 151 -2.19 -10.91 0.15
C GLY A 151 -3.68 -10.71 0.37
N LEU A 152 -4.51 -11.46 -0.35
CA LEU A 152 -5.96 -11.50 -0.17
C LEU A 152 -6.28 -11.95 1.26
N VAL A 153 -7.08 -11.14 1.95
CA VAL A 153 -7.62 -11.44 3.28
C VAL A 153 -9.07 -11.91 3.14
N ASN A 154 -9.86 -11.19 2.32
CA ASN A 154 -11.27 -11.47 2.14
C ASN A 154 -11.75 -11.01 0.76
N SER A 155 -12.70 -11.72 0.18
CA SER A 155 -13.45 -11.24 -0.98
C SER A 155 -14.90 -11.66 -0.88
N VAL A 156 -15.84 -10.72 -1.08
CA VAL A 156 -17.29 -10.94 -0.91
C VAL A 156 -18.06 -10.18 -1.98
N ALA A 157 -19.07 -10.83 -2.56
CA ALA A 157 -20.02 -10.17 -3.44
C ALA A 157 -21.07 -9.41 -2.60
N ASN A 158 -21.12 -8.10 -2.74
CA ASN A 158 -22.18 -7.28 -2.17
C ASN A 158 -23.31 -7.10 -3.18
N MET A 159 -24.39 -7.82 -2.96
CA MET A 159 -25.62 -7.74 -3.77
C MET A 159 -26.68 -6.81 -3.18
N SER A 160 -26.44 -6.23 -2.00
CA SER A 160 -27.39 -5.32 -1.34
C SER A 160 -27.48 -3.95 -2.01
N SER A 161 -26.46 -3.60 -2.82
CA SER A 161 -26.34 -2.32 -3.53
C SER A 161 -26.95 -2.33 -4.93
N LEU A 162 -27.87 -3.25 -5.24
CA LEU A 162 -28.58 -3.25 -6.52
C LEU A 162 -29.25 -1.87 -6.77
N PRO A 163 -29.17 -1.33 -8.01
CA PRO A 163 -28.78 -2.00 -9.25
C PRO A 163 -27.27 -2.13 -9.51
N ASP A 164 -26.40 -1.60 -8.63
CA ASP A 164 -24.94 -1.59 -8.78
C ASP A 164 -24.24 -2.52 -7.75
N PRO A 165 -24.32 -3.85 -7.89
CA PRO A 165 -23.56 -4.78 -7.05
C PRO A 165 -22.06 -4.57 -7.22
N PHE A 166 -21.29 -4.92 -6.19
CA PHE A 166 -19.84 -4.87 -6.26
C PHE A 166 -19.17 -6.06 -5.59
N LEU A 167 -17.98 -6.41 -6.08
CA LEU A 167 -17.07 -7.32 -5.42
C LEU A 167 -16.19 -6.51 -4.46
N ALA A 168 -16.36 -6.75 -3.16
CA ALA A 168 -15.49 -6.22 -2.13
C ALA A 168 -14.26 -7.13 -2.01
N ILE A 169 -13.06 -6.57 -2.06
CA ILE A 169 -11.78 -7.26 -1.91
C ILE A 169 -11.01 -6.56 -0.80
N GLN A 170 -10.60 -7.30 0.21
CA GLN A 170 -9.73 -6.86 1.28
C GLN A 170 -8.40 -7.59 1.17
N SER A 171 -7.30 -6.85 1.28
CA SER A 171 -5.95 -7.42 1.30
C SER A 171 -5.05 -6.67 2.26
N ASN A 172 -4.01 -7.36 2.72
CA ASN A 172 -3.03 -6.83 3.66
C ASN A 172 -1.61 -7.33 3.31
N THR A 173 -0.59 -6.51 3.54
CA THR A 173 0.82 -6.88 3.30
C THR A 173 1.43 -7.76 4.40
N MET A 174 0.96 -7.62 5.65
CA MET A 174 1.50 -8.27 6.84
C MET A 174 0.82 -9.60 7.16
N ASP A 175 -0.49 -9.74 6.96
CA ASP A 175 -1.23 -10.96 7.32
C ASP A 175 -0.63 -12.26 6.76
N PRO A 176 -0.20 -12.32 5.48
CA PRO A 176 0.49 -13.48 4.93
C PRO A 176 1.77 -13.86 5.69
N ILE A 177 2.47 -12.87 6.23
CA ILE A 177 3.76 -13.04 6.91
C ILE A 177 3.57 -13.55 8.34
N ARG A 178 2.47 -13.15 8.99
CA ARG A 178 2.15 -13.51 10.40
C ARG A 178 2.00 -15.01 10.62
N VAL A 179 1.58 -15.73 9.58
CA VAL A 179 1.36 -17.18 9.65
C VAL A 179 2.60 -18.00 9.25
N ILE A 180 3.67 -17.34 8.77
CA ILE A 180 4.90 -18.02 8.38
C ILE A 180 5.77 -18.25 9.64
N PRO A 181 6.09 -19.52 9.97
CA PRO A 181 6.98 -19.81 11.08
C PRO A 181 8.40 -19.31 10.78
N ALA A 182 9.08 -18.82 11.81
CA ALA A 182 10.45 -18.37 11.70
C ALA A 182 11.38 -19.18 12.61
N PRO A 183 12.58 -19.55 12.14
CA PRO A 183 13.60 -20.10 13.02
C PRO A 183 14.05 -19.04 14.02
N VAL A 184 14.49 -19.48 15.20
CA VAL A 184 15.11 -18.60 16.20
C VAL A 184 16.35 -17.93 15.60
N MET A 185 16.49 -16.62 15.78
CA MET A 185 17.69 -15.89 15.39
C MET A 185 18.50 -15.52 16.63
N SER A 186 19.74 -15.99 16.69
CA SER A 186 20.68 -15.67 17.76
C SER A 186 22.03 -15.31 17.16
N TYR A 187 22.59 -14.20 17.61
CA TYR A 187 23.88 -13.71 17.16
C TYR A 187 24.83 -13.64 18.35
N LYS A 188 26.10 -13.97 18.13
CA LYS A 188 27.18 -13.77 19.11
C LYS A 188 27.99 -12.55 18.68
N GLY A 189 28.21 -11.62 19.60
CA GLY A 189 28.90 -10.36 19.35
C GLY A 189 28.00 -9.26 18.79
N ALA A 190 28.63 -8.21 18.26
CA ALA A 190 27.93 -7.07 17.67
C ALA A 190 27.44 -7.40 16.25
N VAL A 191 26.18 -7.09 15.95
CA VAL A 191 25.56 -7.25 14.64
C VAL A 191 24.76 -6.01 14.27
N LYS A 192 24.79 -5.59 13.00
CA LYS A 192 24.00 -4.45 12.54
C LYS A 192 22.52 -4.82 12.51
N VAL A 193 21.67 -3.91 12.98
CA VAL A 193 20.21 -4.01 12.88
C VAL A 193 19.81 -4.23 11.41
N ALA A 194 20.43 -3.49 10.49
CA ALA A 194 20.17 -3.63 9.06
C ALA A 194 20.42 -5.06 8.52
N ASP A 195 21.44 -5.77 9.03
CA ASP A 195 21.75 -7.13 8.58
C ASP A 195 20.69 -8.13 9.06
N ILE A 196 20.14 -7.93 10.26
CA ILE A 196 19.04 -8.74 10.80
C ILE A 196 17.78 -8.55 9.95
N PHE A 197 17.39 -7.30 9.67
CA PHE A 197 16.24 -7.01 8.81
C PHE A 197 16.45 -7.52 7.38
N GLN A 198 17.68 -7.40 6.83
CA GLN A 198 18.01 -7.92 5.51
C GLN A 198 17.87 -9.45 5.46
N LYS A 199 18.29 -10.15 6.51
CA LYS A 199 18.11 -11.60 6.62
C LYS A 199 16.62 -11.97 6.62
N ILE A 200 15.80 -11.30 7.43
CA ILE A 200 14.34 -11.55 7.46
C ILE A 200 13.72 -11.27 6.08
N ALA A 201 14.07 -10.16 5.43
CA ALA A 201 13.61 -9.86 4.07
C ALA A 201 13.98 -10.98 3.08
N LYS A 202 15.21 -11.48 3.14
CA LYS A 202 15.66 -12.58 2.27
C LYS A 202 14.86 -13.87 2.53
N ASP A 203 14.68 -14.23 3.79
CA ASP A 203 13.95 -15.43 4.20
C ASP A 203 12.46 -15.36 3.76
N LEU A 204 11.90 -14.15 3.69
CA LEU A 204 10.53 -13.87 3.21
C LEU A 204 10.43 -13.59 1.69
N GLY A 205 11.53 -13.58 0.95
CA GLY A 205 11.53 -13.22 -0.48
C GLY A 205 11.06 -11.78 -0.76
N LEU A 206 11.40 -10.85 0.13
CA LEU A 206 11.15 -9.41 0.03
C LEU A 206 12.42 -8.68 -0.42
N ARG A 207 12.23 -7.57 -1.13
CA ARG A 207 13.27 -6.56 -1.36
C ARG A 207 13.55 -5.85 -0.04
N PHE A 208 14.82 -5.58 0.23
CA PHE A 208 15.24 -4.83 1.41
C PHE A 208 15.74 -3.43 1.02
N VAL A 209 15.30 -2.41 1.75
CA VAL A 209 15.77 -1.02 1.61
C VAL A 209 16.14 -0.45 2.98
N ASN A 210 17.37 0.04 3.11
CA ASN A 210 17.83 0.71 4.33
C ASN A 210 17.94 2.23 4.08
N HIS A 211 17.17 3.03 4.82
CA HIS A 211 17.18 4.49 4.78
C HIS A 211 18.11 5.10 5.85
N GLY A 212 19.27 4.48 6.12
CA GLY A 212 20.30 5.02 7.03
C GLY A 212 20.23 4.52 8.47
N VAL A 213 19.72 3.31 8.70
CA VAL A 213 19.86 2.60 9.97
C VAL A 213 21.27 2.02 10.08
N GLU A 214 22.01 2.46 11.09
CA GLU A 214 23.40 2.07 11.37
C GLU A 214 23.58 1.42 12.75
N THR A 215 22.50 1.31 13.52
CA THR A 215 22.53 0.81 14.90
C THR A 215 23.04 -0.63 14.97
N MET A 216 23.76 -0.93 16.05
CA MET A 216 24.31 -2.26 16.36
C MET A 216 23.62 -2.82 17.59
N LEU A 217 23.37 -4.14 17.58
CA LEU A 217 22.93 -4.90 18.74
C LEU A 217 24.03 -5.86 19.17
N VAL A 218 24.15 -6.11 20.49
CA VAL A 218 25.16 -7.02 21.04
C VAL A 218 24.48 -8.24 21.63
N ASN A 219 24.85 -9.41 21.13
CA ASN A 219 24.25 -10.69 21.48
C ASN A 219 22.71 -10.76 21.40
N PRO A 220 22.05 -10.22 20.34
CA PRO A 220 20.59 -10.25 20.25
C PRO A 220 20.05 -11.67 20.09
N TYR A 221 18.84 -11.88 20.62
CA TYR A 221 18.13 -13.16 20.60
C TYR A 221 16.65 -12.93 20.30
N PHE A 222 16.20 -13.40 19.13
CA PHE A 222 14.83 -13.20 18.66
C PHE A 222 14.10 -14.54 18.47
N THR A 223 12.87 -14.58 18.99
CA THR A 223 11.97 -15.73 18.98
C THR A 223 10.58 -15.31 18.51
N GLY A 224 9.76 -16.29 18.14
CA GLY A 224 8.44 -16.06 17.55
C GLY A 224 8.48 -16.13 16.03
N ASN A 225 7.38 -15.73 15.39
CA ASN A 225 7.31 -15.66 13.93
C ASN A 225 8.13 -14.47 13.39
N TYR A 226 8.21 -14.31 12.06
CA TYR A 226 8.99 -13.22 11.47
C TYR A 226 8.49 -11.84 11.90
N THR A 227 7.18 -11.65 12.11
CA THR A 227 6.64 -10.37 12.59
C THR A 227 7.06 -10.05 14.02
N ASP A 228 7.08 -11.05 14.92
CA ASP A 228 7.57 -10.88 16.29
C ASP A 228 9.06 -10.52 16.32
N GLN A 229 9.85 -11.16 15.44
CA GLN A 229 11.29 -10.88 15.33
C GLN A 229 11.56 -9.49 14.75
N LEU A 230 10.78 -9.05 13.76
CA LEU A 230 10.83 -7.67 13.23
C LEU A 230 10.48 -6.65 14.31
N ASP A 231 9.41 -6.86 15.06
CA ASP A 231 8.97 -5.96 16.14
C ASP A 231 10.02 -5.86 17.26
N LYS A 232 10.58 -7.00 17.70
CA LYS A 232 11.65 -7.02 18.71
C LYS A 232 12.90 -6.32 18.20
N CYS A 233 13.34 -6.62 16.98
CA CYS A 233 14.53 -5.98 16.39
C CYS A 233 14.33 -4.48 16.18
N SER A 234 13.12 -4.06 15.79
CA SER A 234 12.71 -2.65 15.66
C SER A 234 12.83 -1.92 17.00
N LEU A 235 12.30 -2.52 18.07
CA LEU A 235 12.33 -1.96 19.42
C LEU A 235 13.76 -1.87 19.97
N GLU A 236 14.52 -2.96 19.93
CA GLU A 236 15.90 -3.00 20.45
C GLU A 236 16.84 -2.12 19.62
N GLY A 237 16.63 -2.06 18.30
CA GLY A 237 17.48 -1.35 17.34
C GLY A 237 17.15 0.14 17.17
N PHE A 238 16.12 0.64 17.85
CA PHE A 238 15.58 2.00 17.68
C PHE A 238 15.34 2.37 16.21
N ALA A 239 14.85 1.41 15.44
CA ALA A 239 14.56 1.54 14.01
C ALA A 239 13.07 1.29 13.77
N SER A 240 12.48 2.01 12.82
CA SER A 240 11.12 1.72 12.34
C SER A 240 11.20 0.97 11.01
N TYR A 241 10.27 0.08 10.75
CA TYR A 241 10.14 -0.66 9.49
C TYR A 241 8.74 -0.55 8.91
N ILE A 242 8.62 -0.73 7.60
CA ILE A 242 7.34 -0.89 6.90
C ILE A 242 7.50 -1.96 5.82
N ILE A 243 6.47 -2.79 5.64
CA ILE A 243 6.35 -3.69 4.51
C ILE A 243 5.27 -3.15 3.59
N ASP A 244 5.71 -2.64 2.44
CA ASP A 244 4.85 -2.13 1.38
C ASP A 244 5.12 -2.92 0.09
N GLY A 245 4.08 -3.57 -0.43
CA GLY A 245 4.20 -4.56 -1.49
C GLY A 245 5.17 -5.68 -1.12
N ARG A 246 6.22 -5.86 -1.93
CA ARG A 246 7.33 -6.79 -1.65
C ARG A 246 8.59 -6.08 -1.16
N THR A 247 8.46 -4.93 -0.49
CA THR A 247 9.61 -4.20 0.03
C THR A 247 9.52 -4.03 1.53
N LEU A 248 10.48 -4.61 2.25
CA LEU A 248 10.77 -4.28 3.65
C LEU A 248 11.73 -3.09 3.69
N SER A 249 11.23 -1.95 4.16
CA SER A 249 12.01 -0.71 4.28
C SER A 249 12.25 -0.38 5.74
N ILE A 250 13.49 -0.07 6.12
CA ILE A 250 13.83 0.37 7.48
C ILE A 250 14.29 1.82 7.50
N ARG A 251 13.94 2.53 8.56
CA ARG A 251 14.29 3.93 8.80
C ARG A 251 14.79 4.10 10.23
N PRO A 252 15.73 5.02 10.49
CA PRO A 252 16.20 5.27 11.85
C PRO A 252 15.10 5.91 12.72
N ASN A 253 15.39 6.12 14.00
CA ASN A 253 14.52 6.87 14.89
C ASN A 253 14.21 8.28 14.36
N VAL A 254 13.14 8.88 14.92
CA VAL A 254 12.63 10.18 14.50
C VAL A 254 13.67 11.29 14.63
N GLU A 255 14.49 11.28 15.70
CA GLU A 255 15.50 12.32 15.89
C GLU A 255 16.54 12.33 14.77
N ARG A 256 17.08 11.17 14.38
CA ARG A 256 18.04 11.06 13.28
C ARG A 256 17.42 11.45 11.94
N ARG A 257 16.14 11.10 11.71
CA ARG A 257 15.40 11.54 10.51
C ARG A 257 15.26 13.05 10.45
N LEU A 258 14.91 13.70 11.55
CA LEU A 258 14.81 15.16 11.61
C LEU A 258 16.16 15.84 11.40
N ALA A 259 17.22 15.28 11.97
CA ALA A 259 18.58 15.80 11.87
C ALA A 259 19.19 15.67 10.47
N SER A 260 18.71 14.71 9.66
CA SER A 260 19.17 14.56 8.28
C SER A 260 18.86 15.81 7.44
N GLU A 261 19.84 16.29 6.67
CA GLU A 261 19.72 17.47 5.81
C GLU A 261 18.97 17.21 4.49
N GLY A 262 18.39 16.01 4.30
CA GLY A 262 17.60 15.70 3.12
C GLY A 262 16.38 16.61 2.98
N ASP A 263 15.97 16.87 1.72
CA ASP A 263 14.77 17.64 1.39
C ASP A 263 13.52 16.96 1.95
N LYS A 264 13.10 17.41 3.14
CA LYS A 264 11.83 17.03 3.75
C LYS A 264 10.71 17.58 2.87
N GLN A 265 9.75 16.73 2.51
CA GLN A 265 8.65 17.14 1.64
C GLN A 265 7.85 18.26 2.32
N VAL A 266 7.79 19.42 1.65
CA VAL A 266 7.00 20.58 2.09
C VAL A 266 5.54 20.37 1.68
N ILE A 267 4.63 20.62 2.61
CA ILE A 267 3.18 20.48 2.46
C ILE A 267 2.53 21.84 2.68
N ASN A 268 1.94 22.38 1.62
CA ASN A 268 1.25 23.67 1.57
C ASN A 268 0.30 23.70 0.35
N LYS A 269 -0.43 24.81 0.19
CA LYS A 269 -1.41 24.99 -0.92
C LYS A 269 -0.78 24.80 -2.32
N HIS A 270 0.50 25.14 -2.48
CA HIS A 270 1.20 25.04 -3.76
C HIS A 270 1.74 23.63 -4.06
N THR A 271 1.93 22.81 -3.03
CA THR A 271 2.48 21.44 -3.12
C THR A 271 1.39 20.36 -3.10
N GLY A 272 0.12 20.75 -3.24
CA GLY A 272 -1.00 19.84 -3.45
C GLY A 272 -1.95 19.67 -2.27
N LEU A 273 -1.83 20.48 -1.21
CA LEU A 273 -2.78 20.52 -0.09
C LEU A 273 -4.19 20.86 -0.58
N LEU A 274 -5.15 20.03 -0.19
CA LEU A 274 -6.57 20.18 -0.46
C LEU A 274 -7.28 20.65 0.81
N GLY A 275 -8.03 21.74 0.71
CA GLY A 275 -8.71 22.34 1.86
C GLY A 275 -7.74 22.95 2.87
N VAL A 276 -8.06 22.82 4.15
CA VAL A 276 -7.29 23.36 5.28
C VAL A 276 -6.97 22.22 6.25
N PRO A 277 -5.74 22.14 6.78
CA PRO A 277 -5.40 21.17 7.82
C PRO A 277 -6.22 21.41 9.10
N SER A 278 -6.41 20.37 9.89
CA SER A 278 -7.04 20.46 11.20
C SER A 278 -6.26 19.67 12.25
N PHE A 279 -6.42 20.00 13.52
CA PHE A 279 -5.88 19.20 14.61
C PHE A 279 -6.88 18.13 15.04
N ASN A 280 -6.37 16.96 15.41
CA ASN A 280 -7.11 15.88 16.06
C ASN A 280 -6.32 15.33 17.26
N ASN A 281 -6.81 14.25 17.87
CA ASN A 281 -6.17 13.63 19.03
C ASN A 281 -4.77 13.05 18.74
N CYS A 282 -4.41 12.85 17.47
CA CYS A 282 -3.12 12.30 17.05
C CYS A 282 -2.11 13.38 16.62
N GLY A 283 -2.55 14.62 16.43
CA GLY A 283 -1.73 15.71 15.92
C GLY A 283 -2.47 16.50 14.85
N ILE A 284 -1.96 16.48 13.62
CA ILE A 284 -2.52 17.18 12.46
C ILE A 284 -3.06 16.18 11.43
N VAL A 285 -4.20 16.52 10.83
CA VAL A 285 -4.80 15.80 9.71
C VAL A 285 -5.00 16.75 8.54
N PHE A 286 -4.70 16.28 7.34
CA PHE A 286 -4.90 17.05 6.12
C PHE A 286 -5.05 16.15 4.90
N LYS A 287 -5.59 16.71 3.82
CA LYS A 287 -5.76 16.03 2.53
C LYS A 287 -4.83 16.60 1.49
N LEU A 288 -4.30 15.74 0.64
CA LEU A 288 -3.46 16.09 -0.50
C LEU A 288 -4.07 15.52 -1.77
N ARG A 289 -3.73 16.09 -2.93
CA ARG A 289 -3.79 15.34 -4.20
C ARG A 289 -3.00 14.05 -4.03
N TYR A 290 -3.44 12.97 -4.67
CA TYR A 290 -2.81 11.65 -4.56
C TYR A 290 -1.28 11.72 -4.57
N ARG A 291 -0.66 11.27 -3.48
CA ARG A 291 0.78 11.40 -3.22
C ARG A 291 1.37 10.08 -2.71
N PRO A 292 1.69 9.13 -3.62
CA PRO A 292 2.24 7.82 -3.24
C PRO A 292 3.68 7.88 -2.72
N SER A 293 4.34 9.04 -2.82
CA SER A 293 5.70 9.24 -2.29
C SER A 293 5.73 9.47 -0.79
N LEU A 294 4.58 9.58 -0.12
CA LEU A 294 4.50 9.67 1.34
C LEU A 294 4.17 8.31 1.93
N SER A 295 4.96 7.91 2.91
CA SER A 295 4.85 6.65 3.61
C SER A 295 4.84 6.87 5.12
N PHE A 296 4.40 5.85 5.85
CA PHE A 296 4.56 5.78 7.29
C PHE A 296 6.00 6.10 7.74
N GLY A 297 6.12 6.96 8.76
CA GLY A 297 7.39 7.37 9.33
C GLY A 297 8.14 8.43 8.54
N ASP A 298 7.63 8.91 7.42
CA ASP A 298 8.26 10.04 6.73
C ASP A 298 8.15 11.31 7.57
N VAL A 299 9.20 12.15 7.49
CA VAL A 299 9.21 13.47 8.12
C VAL A 299 8.85 14.51 7.07
N ILE A 300 7.82 15.28 7.36
CA ILE A 300 7.29 16.33 6.48
C ILE A 300 7.35 17.69 7.17
N ARG A 301 7.37 18.74 6.36
CA ARG A 301 7.22 20.12 6.84
C ARG A 301 5.88 20.65 6.37
N VAL A 302 4.96 20.91 7.29
CA VAL A 302 3.69 21.55 6.99
C VAL A 302 3.87 23.06 7.10
N GLU A 303 3.42 23.79 6.08
CA GLU A 303 3.35 25.25 6.06
C GLU A 303 1.90 25.64 5.83
N SER A 304 1.32 26.25 6.85
CA SER A 304 -0.08 26.64 6.87
C SER A 304 -0.22 28.09 7.30
N GLU A 305 -0.82 28.88 6.42
CA GLU A 305 -1.19 30.28 6.69
C GLU A 305 -2.53 30.40 7.43
N THR A 306 -3.38 29.37 7.33
CA THR A 306 -4.78 29.42 7.79
C THR A 306 -5.02 28.71 9.11
N LEU A 307 -4.36 27.57 9.36
CA LEU A 307 -4.38 26.88 10.65
C LEU A 307 -3.37 27.54 11.63
N PRO A 308 -3.82 28.20 12.71
CA PRO A 308 -2.93 28.76 13.72
C PRO A 308 -2.07 27.66 14.35
N ASN A 309 -0.76 27.92 14.50
CA ASN A 309 0.22 26.96 15.02
C ASN A 309 0.34 25.64 14.20
N GLY A 310 -0.18 25.59 12.97
CA GLY A 310 -0.11 24.42 12.10
C GLY A 310 1.19 24.28 11.30
N THR A 311 2.06 25.30 11.33
CA THR A 311 3.34 25.26 10.62
C THR A 311 4.40 24.59 11.48
N GLY A 312 5.06 23.55 10.96
CA GLY A 312 6.08 22.82 11.70
C GLY A 312 6.52 21.52 11.03
N TYR A 313 7.37 20.77 11.73
CA TYR A 313 7.75 19.43 11.31
C TYR A 313 6.83 18.40 11.94
N TYR A 314 6.42 17.43 11.14
CA TYR A 314 5.53 16.35 11.58
C TYR A 314 6.07 15.01 11.10
N VAL A 315 5.74 13.96 11.84
CA VAL A 315 6.02 12.57 11.46
C VAL A 315 4.73 11.93 11.03
N VAL A 316 4.73 11.39 9.81
CA VAL A 316 3.58 10.68 9.24
C VAL A 316 3.30 9.42 10.05
N ARG A 317 2.09 9.32 10.59
CA ARG A 317 1.59 8.20 11.39
C ARG A 317 0.66 7.30 10.58
N ALA A 318 -0.15 7.87 9.70
CA ALA A 318 -0.98 7.10 8.80
C ALA A 318 -1.14 7.82 7.46
N VAL A 319 -1.25 7.03 6.39
CA VAL A 319 -1.53 7.49 5.04
C VAL A 319 -2.70 6.68 4.50
N THR A 320 -3.74 7.37 4.07
CA THR A 320 -4.90 6.77 3.42
C THR A 320 -5.06 7.33 2.02
N HIS A 321 -4.89 6.49 1.00
CA HIS A 321 -5.16 6.87 -0.38
C HIS A 321 -6.60 6.51 -0.74
N HIS A 322 -7.32 7.48 -1.30
CA HIS A 322 -8.65 7.27 -1.88
C HIS A 322 -8.56 7.41 -3.38
N LEU A 323 -8.86 6.33 -4.10
CA LEU A 323 -8.72 6.22 -5.54
C LEU A 323 -10.01 5.70 -6.15
N SER A 324 -10.34 6.21 -7.34
CA SER A 324 -11.55 5.80 -8.05
C SER A 324 -11.35 5.79 -9.56
N SER A 325 -12.11 4.95 -10.25
CA SER A 325 -12.15 4.84 -11.71
C SER A 325 -13.59 4.82 -12.20
N GLU A 326 -13.84 5.36 -13.40
CA GLU A 326 -15.18 5.48 -14.02
C GLU A 326 -16.20 6.28 -13.17
N MET A 327 -15.71 7.23 -12.36
CA MET A 327 -16.52 8.19 -11.63
C MET A 327 -16.09 9.61 -11.99
N PRO A 328 -16.96 10.41 -12.65
CA PRO A 328 -16.74 11.84 -12.78
C PRO A 328 -16.48 12.43 -11.39
N ASP A 329 -15.39 13.19 -11.25
CA ASP A 329 -14.96 13.81 -9.99
C ASP A 329 -14.69 12.84 -8.82
N GLY A 330 -14.48 11.56 -9.11
CA GLY A 330 -14.11 10.57 -8.11
C GLY A 330 -12.76 10.88 -7.41
N PRO A 331 -12.59 10.46 -6.14
CA PRO A 331 -11.42 10.81 -5.34
C PRO A 331 -10.13 10.26 -5.92
N TRP A 332 -9.10 11.11 -5.93
CA TRP A 332 -7.68 10.78 -6.07
C TRP A 332 -6.91 11.66 -5.10
N GLU A 333 -7.05 11.32 -3.84
CA GLU A 333 -6.52 12.09 -2.73
C GLU A 333 -5.77 11.19 -1.75
N SER A 334 -4.94 11.82 -0.92
CA SER A 334 -4.23 11.16 0.17
C SER A 334 -4.55 11.93 1.44
N GLU A 335 -5.20 11.25 2.38
CA GLU A 335 -5.42 11.74 3.72
C GLU A 335 -4.25 11.31 4.59
N ILE A 336 -3.68 12.28 5.32
CA ILE A 336 -2.49 12.08 6.14
C ILE A 336 -2.85 12.41 7.57
N GLU A 337 -2.50 11.49 8.48
CA GLU A 337 -2.46 11.76 9.92
C GLU A 337 -0.99 11.80 10.35
N ALA A 338 -0.59 12.88 11.02
CA ALA A 338 0.78 13.07 11.45
C ALA A 338 0.85 13.71 12.84
N TYR A 339 1.86 13.36 13.63
CA TYR A 339 2.08 13.96 14.95
C TYR A 339 3.23 14.95 14.92
N PHE A 340 3.16 15.96 15.80
CA PHE A 340 4.18 17.00 15.88
C PHE A 340 5.54 16.40 16.24
N ALA A 341 6.56 16.71 15.43
CA ALA A 341 7.92 16.29 15.68
C ALA A 341 8.54 17.24 16.71
N ASN A 342 8.60 16.83 17.98
CA ASN A 342 9.18 17.66 19.02
C ASN A 342 10.69 17.90 18.76
N LEU A 343 11.03 19.13 18.35
CA LEU A 343 12.41 19.53 18.05
C LEU A 343 13.27 19.72 19.30
N GLY A 344 12.68 19.80 20.51
CA GLY A 344 13.42 20.03 21.75
C GLY A 344 14.44 18.94 22.09
N ASN A 345 14.28 17.74 21.52
CA ASN A 345 15.24 16.64 21.64
C ASN A 345 16.33 16.65 20.55
N LEU A 346 16.25 17.48 19.50
CA LEU A 346 17.28 17.49 18.45
C LEU A 346 18.61 18.06 18.92
N ASP A 347 18.62 19.09 19.77
CA ASP A 347 19.88 19.62 20.31
C ASP A 347 20.53 18.62 21.28
N GLN A 348 19.72 17.87 22.04
CA GLN A 348 20.21 16.76 22.87
C GLN A 348 20.63 15.54 22.04
N ALA A 349 19.93 15.24 20.94
CA ALA A 349 20.28 14.15 20.04
C ALA A 349 21.56 14.47 19.26
N ARG A 350 21.72 15.69 18.75
CA ARG A 350 22.97 16.16 18.12
C ARG A 350 24.17 16.04 19.07
N ALA A 351 23.98 16.31 20.36
CA ALA A 351 25.01 16.12 21.39
C ALA A 351 25.30 14.65 21.77
N ARG A 352 24.47 13.69 21.36
CA ARG A 352 24.66 12.24 21.60
C ARG A 352 25.21 11.48 20.39
N ILE A 353 25.18 12.10 19.21
CA ILE A 353 25.64 11.51 17.94
C ILE A 353 27.03 12.06 17.54
N GLY A 354 27.51 13.11 18.22
CA GLY A 354 28.94 13.45 18.29
C GLY A 354 29.60 12.70 19.43
#